data_AF-A0AAV4JHA7-F1
#
_entry.id   AF-A0AAV4JHA7-F1
#
_cell.length_a   1.000
_cell.length_b   1.000
_cell.length_c   1.000
_cell.angle_alpha   90.00
_cell.angle_beta   90.00
_cell.angle_gamma   90.00
#
_symmetry.space_group_name_H-M   'P 1'
#
loop_
_entity.id
_entity.type
_entity.pdbx_description
1 polymer ?
#
loop_
_entity_poly.entity_id
_entity_poly.type
_entity_poly.pdbx_seq_one_letter_code
_entity_poly.pdbx_strand_id
1 'polypeptide(L)'
;VQDILHFFPQTTEDSISFLYASEKTGFRHLYMVTSELHTSGQATMGQQIGQGDGADNNYVWTHRYVTSYREPTTPVCLTEHGYSHTVQLSKDFSQFVTVFSSLESPPESAVYKLTFDTLGTTGSAYMGHITRKPTTIDYKPPVLFHYPSRAGHTAYGLYFHPHGLEPGKRYPTVLFVYGGPCVQLVTNSFKGQKFLRLHTLAADGYAVVVIDGRGSTNRGLKFEGVLKNQLGTVEIEDQVEGLLWLASQVQFIDMSRVAIYGWSYGGYMSLMGLAQRPDIFKVAISGAPVVSWELYDSGYTERYIGLPLTNPDVYKAGNVLTYIKSLPDDETRLLLIHSLKDENVHFHHSSALINKLVKCCKPYQLLTYPNERHGIRDNEANEHYKTMVLKFLQDSL
;
A
#
# COMPACT_ATOMS: atom_id res chain seq x y z
N VAL A 1 -9.56 -10.30 -2.02
CA VAL A 1 -10.21 -11.22 -1.05
C VAL A 1 -10.97 -10.36 -0.06
N GLN A 2 -12.15 -10.80 0.36
CA GLN A 2 -13.07 -10.01 1.17
C GLN A 2 -13.89 -10.94 2.08
N ASP A 3 -14.20 -10.47 3.29
CA ASP A 3 -14.85 -11.28 4.32
C ASP A 3 -16.36 -10.94 4.48
N ILE A 4 -16.94 -10.16 3.56
CA ILE A 4 -18.32 -9.70 3.65
C ILE A 4 -19.23 -10.72 2.95
N LEU A 5 -19.86 -11.55 3.76
CA LEU A 5 -20.97 -12.41 3.39
C LEU A 5 -21.88 -12.56 4.62
N HIS A 6 -23.15 -12.16 4.49
CA HIS A 6 -24.09 -12.22 5.60
C HIS A 6 -25.42 -12.84 5.16
N PHE A 7 -25.77 -14.00 5.69
CA PHE A 7 -27.04 -14.67 5.43
C PHE A 7 -28.12 -14.17 6.38
N PHE A 8 -29.30 -13.90 5.84
CA PHE A 8 -30.50 -13.63 6.64
C PHE A 8 -31.17 -14.94 7.06
N PRO A 9 -31.95 -14.94 8.15
CA PRO A 9 -32.82 -16.07 8.48
C PRO A 9 -33.72 -16.41 7.30
N GLN A 10 -33.77 -17.69 6.97
CA GLN A 10 -34.59 -18.19 5.88
C GLN A 10 -36.07 -18.04 6.23
N THR A 11 -36.84 -17.37 5.37
CA THR A 11 -38.28 -17.13 5.57
C THR A 11 -39.16 -18.09 4.76
N THR A 12 -38.64 -18.67 3.68
CA THR A 12 -39.32 -19.70 2.87
C THR A 12 -38.34 -20.84 2.56
N GLU A 13 -38.82 -22.07 2.47
CA GLU A 13 -37.98 -23.26 2.22
C GLU A 13 -37.21 -23.19 0.90
N ASP A 14 -37.78 -22.51 -0.11
CA ASP A 14 -37.24 -22.47 -1.46
C ASP A 14 -36.44 -21.19 -1.77
N SER A 15 -36.06 -20.39 -0.77
CA SER A 15 -35.24 -19.20 -1.03
C SER A 15 -34.21 -18.90 0.07
N ILE A 16 -33.12 -18.27 -0.33
CA ILE A 16 -32.09 -17.76 0.58
C ILE A 16 -31.75 -16.32 0.23
N SER A 17 -31.66 -15.46 1.26
CA SER A 17 -31.25 -14.06 1.09
C SER A 17 -29.94 -13.77 1.82
N PHE A 18 -29.06 -12.98 1.20
CA PHE A 18 -27.77 -12.62 1.78
C PHE A 18 -27.23 -11.29 1.26
N LEU A 19 -26.39 -10.65 2.08
CA LEU A 19 -25.53 -9.54 1.65
C LEU A 19 -24.18 -10.06 1.18
N TYR A 20 -23.69 -9.55 0.05
CA TYR A 20 -22.37 -9.84 -0.50
C TYR A 20 -21.73 -8.57 -1.08
N ALA A 21 -20.40 -8.47 -1.05
CA ALA A 21 -19.69 -7.34 -1.65
C ALA A 21 -19.06 -7.71 -3.00
N SER A 22 -19.28 -6.88 -4.02
CA SER A 22 -18.79 -7.13 -5.39
C SER A 22 -18.23 -5.87 -6.05
N GLU A 23 -17.25 -6.07 -6.93
CA GLU A 23 -16.60 -5.02 -7.75
C GLU A 23 -17.21 -4.91 -9.17
N LYS A 24 -18.46 -5.37 -9.37
CA LYS A 24 -19.14 -5.39 -10.68
C LYS A 24 -19.18 -4.03 -11.39
N THR A 25 -19.23 -2.92 -10.65
CA THR A 25 -19.21 -1.55 -11.21
C THR A 25 -17.80 -1.02 -11.47
N GLY A 26 -16.76 -1.76 -11.06
CA GLY A 26 -15.38 -1.30 -10.95
C GLY A 26 -15.02 -0.80 -9.55
N PHE A 27 -15.98 -0.65 -8.63
CA PHE A 27 -15.76 -0.38 -7.21
C PHE A 27 -16.52 -1.38 -6.35
N ARG A 28 -16.02 -1.62 -5.13
CA ARG A 28 -16.65 -2.59 -4.23
C ARG A 28 -17.87 -1.98 -3.57
N HIS A 29 -19.05 -2.52 -3.85
CA HIS A 29 -20.31 -2.16 -3.21
C HIS A 29 -20.97 -3.38 -2.56
N LEU A 30 -21.89 -3.13 -1.64
CA LEU A 30 -22.75 -4.15 -1.03
C LEU A 30 -23.96 -4.43 -1.92
N TYR A 31 -24.37 -5.69 -2.01
CA TYR A 31 -25.53 -6.14 -2.77
C TYR A 31 -26.40 -7.03 -1.88
N MET A 32 -27.71 -6.77 -1.88
CA MET A 32 -28.70 -7.70 -1.34
C MET A 32 -29.12 -8.67 -2.45
N VAL A 33 -28.98 -9.96 -2.19
CA VAL A 33 -29.25 -11.02 -3.15
C VAL A 33 -30.27 -11.97 -2.55
N THR A 34 -31.28 -12.35 -3.35
CA THR A 34 -32.21 -13.43 -3.01
C THR A 34 -32.13 -14.47 -4.13
N SER A 35 -31.76 -15.69 -3.75
CA SER A 35 -31.65 -16.83 -4.67
C SER A 35 -32.74 -17.85 -4.39
N GLU A 36 -33.38 -18.36 -5.45
CA GLU A 36 -34.31 -19.47 -5.36
C GLU A 36 -33.55 -20.81 -5.29
N LEU A 37 -33.99 -21.67 -4.39
CA LEU A 37 -33.40 -23.00 -4.15
C LEU A 37 -34.25 -24.04 -4.88
N HIS A 38 -33.85 -24.39 -6.10
CA HIS A 38 -34.50 -25.47 -6.84
C HIS A 38 -33.89 -26.83 -6.46
N THR A 39 -34.72 -27.81 -6.12
CA THR A 39 -34.31 -29.19 -5.80
C THR A 39 -33.65 -29.92 -6.97
N SER A 40 -33.73 -29.38 -8.20
CA SER A 40 -33.15 -29.91 -9.43
C SER A 40 -31.89 -29.16 -9.89
N GLY A 41 -31.01 -28.71 -8.98
CA GLY A 41 -29.64 -28.29 -9.33
C GLY A 41 -29.48 -27.07 -10.26
N GLN A 42 -30.57 -26.39 -10.66
CA GLN A 42 -30.53 -25.14 -11.42
C GLN A 42 -30.95 -23.99 -10.50
N ALA A 43 -30.00 -23.19 -10.03
CA ALA A 43 -30.30 -21.99 -9.26
C ALA A 43 -30.55 -20.79 -10.20
N THR A 44 -31.68 -20.10 -10.03
CA THR A 44 -31.95 -18.79 -10.62
C THR A 44 -31.62 -17.70 -9.60
N MET A 45 -30.79 -16.72 -9.99
CA MET A 45 -30.31 -15.66 -9.10
C MET A 45 -31.07 -14.36 -9.36
N GLY A 46 -31.90 -13.94 -8.40
CA GLY A 46 -32.51 -12.60 -8.40
C GLY A 46 -31.58 -11.60 -7.73
N GLN A 47 -31.18 -10.54 -8.45
CA GLN A 47 -30.32 -9.48 -7.92
C GLN A 47 -31.14 -8.20 -7.70
N GLN A 48 -31.27 -7.74 -6.46
CA GLN A 48 -31.74 -6.39 -6.17
C GLN A 48 -30.50 -5.49 -5.93
N ILE A 49 -30.25 -4.57 -6.85
CA ILE A 49 -29.07 -3.68 -6.78
C ILE A 49 -29.39 -2.54 -5.82
N GLY A 50 -28.91 -2.64 -4.58
CA GLY A 50 -28.82 -1.50 -3.68
C GLY A 50 -27.52 -0.74 -3.95
N GLN A 51 -27.54 0.22 -4.88
CA GLN A 51 -26.39 1.09 -5.12
C GLN A 51 -26.39 2.21 -4.07
N GLY A 52 -25.51 2.09 -3.07
CA GLY A 52 -25.11 3.22 -2.24
C GLY A 52 -23.95 3.94 -2.91
N ASP A 53 -24.23 4.88 -3.80
CA ASP A 53 -23.24 5.85 -4.28
C ASP A 53 -23.11 6.94 -3.22
N GLY A 54 -22.02 6.88 -2.44
CA GLY A 54 -21.77 7.83 -1.36
C GLY A 54 -20.40 7.69 -0.72
N ALA A 55 -19.40 7.20 -1.46
CA ALA A 55 -18.02 7.36 -1.04
C ALA A 55 -17.53 8.70 -1.61
N ASP A 56 -17.13 9.63 -0.74
CA ASP A 56 -16.28 10.74 -1.13
C ASP A 56 -15.21 10.23 -2.12
N ASN A 57 -14.98 10.95 -3.22
CA ASN A 57 -13.91 10.65 -4.19
C ASN A 57 -12.50 10.83 -3.60
N ASN A 58 -12.39 10.76 -2.28
CA ASN A 58 -11.22 11.04 -1.49
C ASN A 58 -10.67 9.75 -0.86
N TYR A 59 -9.77 9.12 -1.60
CA TYR A 59 -9.30 7.77 -1.33
C TYR A 59 -8.25 7.65 -0.22
N VAL A 60 -7.87 8.78 0.37
CA VAL A 60 -6.80 8.86 1.38
C VAL A 60 -7.38 8.77 2.81
N TRP A 61 -8.69 8.93 2.97
CA TRP A 61 -9.39 8.87 4.27
C TRP A 61 -10.23 7.59 4.38
N THR A 62 -10.36 7.07 5.61
CA THR A 62 -11.25 5.95 5.91
C THR A 62 -12.32 6.38 6.91
N HIS A 63 -13.59 6.22 6.53
CA HIS A 63 -14.75 6.54 7.36
C HIS A 63 -15.68 5.34 7.50
N ARG A 64 -16.58 5.39 8.50
CA ARG A 64 -17.66 4.40 8.64
C ARG A 64 -18.97 5.01 8.19
N TYR A 65 -19.70 4.27 7.35
CA TYR A 65 -21.00 4.66 6.83
C TYR A 65 -22.07 3.64 7.20
N VAL A 66 -23.33 4.07 7.12
CA VAL A 66 -24.53 3.25 7.28
C VAL A 66 -25.56 3.59 6.21
N THR A 67 -26.27 2.59 5.70
CA THR A 67 -27.40 2.75 4.78
C THR A 67 -28.39 1.60 4.99
N SER A 68 -29.65 1.79 4.59
CA SER A 68 -30.68 0.75 4.62
C SER A 68 -30.44 -0.27 3.51
N TYR A 69 -30.58 -1.55 3.83
CA TYR A 69 -30.54 -2.61 2.80
C TYR A 69 -31.92 -2.88 2.17
N ARG A 70 -33.02 -2.43 2.80
CA ARG A 70 -34.39 -2.62 2.31
C ARG A 70 -34.80 -1.53 1.34
N GLU A 71 -34.43 -0.29 1.70
CA GLU A 71 -34.69 0.93 0.93
C GLU A 71 -33.38 1.71 0.85
N PRO A 72 -32.44 1.29 -0.02
CA PRO A 72 -31.12 1.91 -0.10
C PRO A 72 -31.22 3.42 -0.36
N THR A 73 -30.67 4.18 0.56
CA THR A 73 -30.56 5.64 0.51
C THR A 73 -29.09 6.05 0.46
N THR A 74 -28.83 7.35 0.26
CA THR A 74 -27.47 7.90 0.39
C THR A 74 -26.86 7.50 1.73
N PRO A 75 -25.70 6.84 1.74
CA PRO A 75 -25.03 6.44 2.98
C PRO A 75 -24.76 7.62 3.91
N VAL A 76 -25.03 7.44 5.20
CA VAL A 76 -24.75 8.44 6.24
C VAL A 76 -23.39 8.15 6.88
N CYS A 77 -22.51 9.15 6.93
CA CYS A 77 -21.22 9.03 7.62
C CYS A 77 -21.42 9.09 9.14
N LEU A 78 -20.84 8.13 9.85
CA LEU A 78 -20.93 8.01 11.32
C LEU A 78 -19.69 8.54 12.05
N THR A 79 -18.63 8.83 11.32
CA THR A 79 -17.32 9.24 11.87
C THR A 79 -17.02 10.67 11.51
N GLU A 80 -16.34 11.38 12.40
CA GLU A 80 -15.90 12.75 12.17
C GLU A 80 -14.96 12.84 10.95
N HIS A 81 -15.04 13.94 10.20
CA HIS A 81 -14.10 14.22 9.11
C HIS A 81 -12.72 14.64 9.64
N GLY A 82 -11.70 14.63 8.77
CA GLY A 82 -10.34 15.06 9.14
C GLY A 82 -9.44 13.95 9.71
N TYR A 83 -10.00 12.81 10.07
CA TYR A 83 -9.28 11.62 10.52
C TYR A 83 -9.60 10.40 9.67
N SER A 84 -8.74 9.38 9.73
CA SER A 84 -9.06 8.02 9.28
C SER A 84 -9.40 7.15 10.47
N HIS A 85 -10.45 6.35 10.33
CA HIS A 85 -11.07 5.57 11.39
C HIS A 85 -11.01 4.07 11.13
N THR A 86 -10.63 3.31 12.14
CA THR A 86 -10.94 1.88 12.27
C THR A 86 -12.06 1.74 13.29
N VAL A 87 -13.20 1.19 12.87
CA VAL A 87 -14.44 1.14 13.68
C VAL A 87 -14.86 -0.29 13.95
N GLN A 88 -15.19 -0.57 15.22
CA GLN A 88 -15.81 -1.80 15.69
C GLN A 88 -17.17 -1.48 16.33
N LEU A 89 -18.24 -2.11 15.80
CA LEU A 89 -19.62 -1.94 16.29
C LEU A 89 -19.89 -2.86 17.49
N SER A 90 -20.76 -2.42 18.40
CA SER A 90 -21.33 -3.29 19.43
C SER A 90 -22.29 -4.31 18.80
N LYS A 91 -22.47 -5.47 19.44
CA LYS A 91 -23.32 -6.56 18.92
C LYS A 91 -24.79 -6.17 18.77
N ASP A 92 -25.27 -5.27 19.63
CA ASP A 92 -26.62 -4.72 19.63
C ASP A 92 -26.76 -3.46 18.74
N PHE A 93 -25.67 -3.06 18.06
CA PHE A 93 -25.59 -1.87 17.21
C PHE A 93 -25.98 -0.55 17.91
N SER A 94 -25.95 -0.49 19.24
CA SER A 94 -26.25 0.73 19.99
C SER A 94 -25.06 1.68 20.11
N GLN A 95 -23.84 1.18 19.90
CA GLN A 95 -22.59 1.93 20.06
C GLN A 95 -21.52 1.45 19.06
N PHE A 96 -20.47 2.25 18.89
CA PHE A 96 -19.22 1.80 18.29
C PHE A 96 -18.01 2.36 19.01
N VAL A 97 -16.91 1.61 18.94
CA VAL A 97 -15.58 2.07 19.29
C VAL A 97 -14.83 2.40 18.00
N THR A 98 -14.10 3.50 18.00
CA THR A 98 -13.21 3.87 16.90
C THR A 98 -11.80 4.12 17.41
N VAL A 99 -10.81 3.62 16.66
CA VAL A 99 -9.42 4.11 16.72
C VAL A 99 -9.24 5.03 15.52
N PHE A 100 -8.83 6.27 15.75
CA PHE A 100 -8.72 7.27 14.70
C PHE A 100 -7.44 8.08 14.82
N SER A 101 -6.93 8.54 13.68
CA SER A 101 -5.71 9.33 13.60
C SER A 101 -5.69 10.13 12.31
N SER A 102 -4.77 11.09 12.21
CA SER A 102 -4.49 11.82 10.98
C SER A 102 -2.98 11.86 10.74
N LEU A 103 -2.54 12.47 9.65
CA LEU A 103 -1.11 12.74 9.47
C LEU A 103 -0.53 13.55 10.62
N GLU A 104 -1.31 14.44 11.24
CA GLU A 104 -0.85 15.35 12.30
C GLU A 104 -1.07 14.83 13.71
N SER A 105 -2.10 14.00 13.91
CA SER A 105 -2.52 13.55 15.24
C SER A 105 -2.26 12.06 15.47
N PRO A 106 -1.57 11.69 16.57
CA PRO A 106 -1.39 10.30 16.99
C PRO A 106 -2.72 9.56 17.15
N PRO A 107 -2.73 8.21 17.11
CA PRO A 107 -3.94 7.44 17.28
C PRO A 107 -4.60 7.69 18.64
N GLU A 108 -5.87 8.09 18.60
CA GLU A 108 -6.78 8.19 19.73
C GLU A 108 -7.87 7.12 19.59
N SER A 109 -8.55 6.83 20.70
CA SER A 109 -9.71 5.93 20.67
C SER A 109 -10.87 6.50 21.48
N ALA A 110 -12.07 6.37 20.93
CA ALA A 110 -13.29 6.92 21.51
C ALA A 110 -14.50 6.01 21.29
N VAL A 111 -15.51 6.21 22.13
CA VAL A 111 -16.80 5.54 22.08
C VAL A 111 -17.85 6.52 21.61
N TYR A 112 -18.72 6.04 20.72
CA TYR A 112 -19.86 6.78 20.20
C TYR A 112 -21.14 5.98 20.40
N LYS A 113 -22.22 6.65 20.76
CA LYS A 113 -23.58 6.10 20.76
C LYS A 113 -24.17 6.24 19.38
N LEU A 114 -24.85 5.21 18.89
CA LEU A 114 -25.64 5.24 17.67
C LEU A 114 -27.09 5.58 18.00
N THR A 115 -27.69 6.43 17.18
CA THR A 115 -29.11 6.78 17.25
C THR A 115 -29.76 6.49 15.91
N PHE A 116 -30.85 5.73 15.97
CA PHE A 116 -31.75 5.48 14.86
C PHE A 116 -33.11 6.03 15.29
N ASP A 117 -33.63 7.04 14.58
CA ASP A 117 -34.99 7.50 14.84
C ASP A 117 -36.02 6.73 14.00
N THR A 118 -37.30 6.85 14.36
CA THR A 118 -38.42 6.20 13.66
C THR A 118 -38.66 6.76 12.26
N LEU A 119 -37.99 7.85 11.88
CA LEU A 119 -38.06 8.51 10.58
C LEU A 119 -36.89 8.10 9.66
N GLY A 120 -35.98 7.24 10.15
CA GLY A 120 -34.81 6.76 9.41
C GLY A 120 -33.56 7.64 9.52
N THR A 121 -33.58 8.70 10.34
CA THR A 121 -32.38 9.49 10.64
C THR A 121 -31.42 8.64 11.46
N THR A 122 -30.23 8.43 10.91
CA THR A 122 -29.15 7.72 11.59
C THR A 122 -28.04 8.69 11.94
N GLY A 123 -27.48 8.59 13.14
CA GLY A 123 -26.40 9.46 13.58
C GLY A 123 -25.54 8.81 14.67
N SER A 124 -24.46 9.50 15.01
CA SER A 124 -23.57 9.13 16.11
C SER A 124 -23.38 10.29 17.07
N ALA A 125 -23.27 9.99 18.36
CA ALA A 125 -23.01 10.95 19.43
C ALA A 125 -21.79 10.53 20.24
N TYR A 126 -20.81 11.42 20.36
CA TYR A 126 -19.59 11.18 21.13
C TYR A 126 -19.91 10.93 22.61
N MET A 127 -19.37 9.86 23.19
CA MET A 127 -19.57 9.50 24.60
C MET A 127 -18.33 9.72 25.46
N GLY A 128 -17.13 9.56 24.90
CA GLY A 128 -15.89 9.65 25.67
C GLY A 128 -14.68 9.05 24.95
N HIS A 129 -13.48 9.41 25.42
CA HIS A 129 -12.22 8.78 24.99
C HIS A 129 -11.93 7.55 25.85
N ILE A 130 -11.37 6.52 25.22
CA ILE A 130 -10.69 5.40 25.89
C ILE A 130 -9.20 5.75 26.03
N THR A 131 -8.57 6.15 24.94
CA THR A 131 -7.17 6.60 24.91
C THR A 131 -7.09 7.96 24.23
N ARG A 132 -6.41 8.91 24.87
CA ARG A 132 -6.16 10.25 24.32
C ARG A 132 -4.74 10.34 23.77
N LYS A 133 -4.51 11.30 22.87
CA LYS A 133 -3.17 11.60 22.36
C LYS A 133 -2.21 11.97 23.51
N PRO A 134 -0.92 11.59 23.43
CA PRO A 134 0.09 12.05 24.37
C PRO A 134 0.23 13.57 24.33
N THR A 135 0.54 14.20 25.47
CA THR A 135 0.64 15.66 25.61
C THR A 135 1.84 16.26 24.89
N THR A 136 2.90 15.50 24.64
CA THR A 136 4.12 15.98 23.98
C THR A 136 4.73 14.90 23.10
N ILE A 137 4.77 15.13 21.80
CA ILE A 137 5.60 14.35 20.86
C ILE A 137 6.29 15.36 19.94
N ASP A 138 7.62 15.30 19.88
CA ASP A 138 8.37 15.98 18.82
C ASP A 138 8.17 15.20 17.52
N TYR A 139 7.15 15.62 16.76
CA TYR A 139 6.68 14.94 15.57
C TYR A 139 6.50 15.95 14.46
N LYS A 140 7.22 15.75 13.36
CA LYS A 140 7.04 16.52 12.12
C LYS A 140 6.23 15.68 11.14
N PRO A 141 4.93 15.96 10.95
CA PRO A 141 4.10 15.19 10.06
C PRO A 141 4.62 15.25 8.62
N PRO A 142 4.49 14.18 7.83
CA PRO A 142 4.68 14.29 6.39
C PRO A 142 3.57 15.15 5.78
N VAL A 143 3.87 15.76 4.64
CA VAL A 143 2.91 16.57 3.89
C VAL A 143 2.28 15.71 2.80
N LEU A 144 0.94 15.67 2.79
CA LEU A 144 0.16 15.09 1.70
C LEU A 144 0.22 16.00 0.47
N PHE A 145 0.55 15.42 -0.67
CA PHE A 145 0.43 16.08 -1.97
C PHE A 145 -0.37 15.20 -2.93
N HIS A 146 -0.93 15.83 -3.94
CA HIS A 146 -1.59 15.16 -5.04
C HIS A 146 -1.34 15.92 -6.34
N TYR A 147 -1.40 15.21 -7.46
CA TYR A 147 -1.21 15.79 -8.77
C TYR A 147 -2.02 15.04 -9.84
N PRO A 148 -2.42 15.71 -10.93
CA PRO A 148 -3.02 15.04 -12.07
C PRO A 148 -1.92 14.26 -12.81
N SER A 149 -2.02 12.93 -12.83
CA SER A 149 -1.07 12.09 -13.57
C SER A 149 -1.34 12.13 -15.07
N ARG A 150 -0.30 11.84 -15.87
CA ARG A 150 -0.42 11.68 -17.32
C ARG A 150 -1.39 10.57 -17.72
N ALA A 151 -1.58 9.59 -16.85
CA ALA A 151 -2.53 8.50 -17.02
C ALA A 151 -3.99 8.88 -16.65
N GLY A 152 -4.28 10.17 -16.41
CA GLY A 152 -5.64 10.70 -16.30
C GLY A 152 -6.31 10.49 -14.94
N HIS A 153 -5.55 10.21 -13.89
CA HIS A 153 -6.06 10.04 -12.53
C HIS A 153 -5.34 10.96 -11.55
N THR A 154 -5.98 11.30 -10.43
CA THR A 154 -5.28 11.95 -9.32
C THR A 154 -4.37 10.93 -8.63
N ALA A 155 -3.07 11.19 -8.66
CA ALA A 155 -2.05 10.45 -7.91
C ALA A 155 -1.81 11.13 -6.56
N TYR A 156 -1.50 10.33 -5.53
CA TYR A 156 -1.30 10.80 -4.16
C TYR A 156 0.10 10.43 -3.67
N GLY A 157 0.71 11.32 -2.90
CA GLY A 157 2.00 11.10 -2.29
C GLY A 157 2.14 11.75 -0.92
N LEU A 158 3.13 11.29 -0.16
CA LEU A 158 3.61 11.93 1.05
C LEU A 158 5.06 12.33 0.83
N TYR A 159 5.45 13.48 1.37
CA TYR A 159 6.87 13.78 1.53
C TYR A 159 7.19 14.24 2.95
N PHE A 160 8.41 13.96 3.39
CA PHE A 160 8.97 14.37 4.66
C PHE A 160 10.08 15.36 4.37
N HIS A 161 9.99 16.56 4.95
CA HIS A 161 11.05 17.55 4.83
C HIS A 161 12.28 17.11 5.62
N PRO A 162 13.49 17.34 5.09
CA PRO A 162 14.70 17.33 5.90
C PRO A 162 14.53 18.22 7.13
N HIS A 163 14.94 17.74 8.30
CA HIS A 163 14.97 18.57 9.49
C HIS A 163 16.03 19.67 9.30
N GLY A 164 15.69 20.91 9.67
CA GLY A 164 16.61 22.05 9.48
C GLY A 164 16.75 22.46 8.02
N LEU A 165 15.65 22.52 7.28
CA LEU A 165 15.63 22.96 5.90
C LEU A 165 16.21 24.38 5.76
N GLU A 166 17.28 24.50 4.97
CA GLU A 166 17.97 25.76 4.68
C GLU A 166 17.53 26.31 3.30
N PRO A 167 17.14 27.59 3.20
CA PRO A 167 16.81 28.20 1.90
C PRO A 167 17.95 28.06 0.88
N GLY A 168 17.63 27.62 -0.33
CA GLY A 168 18.59 27.44 -1.42
C GLY A 168 19.40 26.14 -1.40
N LYS A 169 19.32 25.34 -0.33
CA LYS A 169 19.98 24.04 -0.23
C LYS A 169 19.09 22.91 -0.79
N ARG A 170 19.71 21.99 -1.53
CA ARG A 170 19.07 20.77 -2.03
C ARG A 170 19.61 19.54 -1.29
N TYR A 171 18.72 18.61 -1.00
CA TYR A 171 18.98 17.47 -0.14
C TYR A 171 18.83 16.16 -0.93
N PRO A 172 19.63 15.13 -0.59
CA PRO A 172 19.48 13.81 -1.18
C PRO A 172 18.10 13.25 -0.87
N THR A 173 17.52 12.53 -1.82
CA THR A 173 16.13 12.09 -1.74
C THR A 173 16.04 10.57 -1.64
N VAL A 174 15.27 10.07 -0.68
CA VAL A 174 14.93 8.65 -0.55
C VAL A 174 13.48 8.45 -0.96
N LEU A 175 13.26 7.79 -2.09
CA LEU A 175 11.95 7.32 -2.50
C LEU A 175 11.67 5.97 -1.84
N PHE A 176 10.79 5.95 -0.85
CA PHE A 176 10.32 4.73 -0.21
C PHE A 176 9.13 4.16 -0.96
N VAL A 177 9.26 2.92 -1.46
CA VAL A 177 8.27 2.28 -2.32
C VAL A 177 7.73 0.98 -1.73
N TYR A 178 6.44 0.77 -1.94
CA TYR A 178 5.87 -0.58 -1.99
C TYR A 178 5.26 -0.81 -3.37
N GLY A 179 4.30 0.03 -3.79
CA GLY A 179 3.75 0.11 -5.16
C GLY A 179 3.11 -1.16 -5.74
N GLY A 180 3.06 -2.25 -4.97
CA GLY A 180 2.35 -3.47 -5.34
C GLY A 180 0.86 -3.44 -5.00
N PRO A 181 0.11 -4.41 -5.55
CA PRO A 181 -1.32 -4.53 -5.33
C PRO A 181 -1.67 -4.84 -3.87
N CYS A 182 -2.94 -4.64 -3.52
CA CYS A 182 -3.48 -4.84 -2.16
C CYS A 182 -2.92 -3.92 -1.05
N VAL A 183 -2.06 -2.94 -1.38
CA VAL A 183 -1.48 -2.00 -0.41
C VAL A 183 -1.71 -0.56 -0.84
N GLN A 184 -1.90 0.32 0.16
CA GLN A 184 -1.95 1.77 0.01
C GLN A 184 -1.11 2.37 1.15
N LEU A 185 -0.08 3.15 0.83
CA LEU A 185 0.79 3.76 1.83
C LEU A 185 0.34 5.18 2.19
N VAL A 186 -0.22 5.90 1.22
CA VAL A 186 -0.64 7.29 1.30
C VAL A 186 -2.09 7.36 1.77
N THR A 187 -2.23 7.48 3.09
CA THR A 187 -3.51 7.65 3.79
C THR A 187 -3.36 8.73 4.85
N ASN A 188 -4.44 9.42 5.19
CA ASN A 188 -4.50 10.39 6.28
C ASN A 188 -4.61 9.67 7.62
N SER A 189 -3.55 8.95 7.98
CA SER A 189 -3.39 8.21 9.23
C SER A 189 -1.99 8.42 9.77
N PHE A 190 -1.82 8.31 11.09
CA PHE A 190 -0.56 8.65 11.75
C PHE A 190 0.61 7.81 11.24
N LYS A 191 1.70 8.47 10.83
CA LYS A 191 2.89 7.81 10.25
C LYS A 191 4.05 7.64 11.23
N GLY A 192 3.96 8.20 12.44
CA GLY A 192 5.05 8.17 13.42
C GLY A 192 5.41 6.81 14.02
N GLN A 193 4.60 5.77 13.82
CA GLN A 193 4.92 4.41 14.27
C GLN A 193 5.49 3.54 13.14
N LYS A 194 4.66 3.17 12.16
CA LYS A 194 5.08 2.27 11.07
C LYS A 194 6.17 2.88 10.17
N PHE A 195 6.15 4.20 9.97
CA PHE A 195 7.15 4.91 9.16
C PHE A 195 8.17 5.66 10.01
N LEU A 196 8.40 5.23 11.26
CA LEU A 196 9.41 5.84 12.13
C LEU A 196 10.77 5.98 11.44
N ARG A 197 11.18 4.98 10.64
CA ARG A 197 12.43 5.02 9.85
C ARG A 197 12.46 6.17 8.84
N LEU A 198 11.33 6.51 8.21
CA LEU A 198 11.25 7.62 7.26
C LEU A 198 11.41 8.95 7.99
N HIS A 199 10.86 9.07 9.20
CA HIS A 199 11.12 10.22 10.07
C HIS A 199 12.59 10.30 10.49
N THR A 200 13.25 9.18 10.78
CA THR A 200 14.68 9.15 11.08
C THR A 200 15.53 9.61 9.89
N LEU A 201 15.21 9.17 8.67
CA LEU A 201 15.88 9.65 7.45
C LEU A 201 15.68 11.15 7.24
N ALA A 202 14.46 11.64 7.45
CA ALA A 202 14.18 13.08 7.39
C ALA A 202 14.98 13.87 8.45
N ALA A 203 15.14 13.29 9.65
CA ALA A 203 15.97 13.87 10.70
C ALA A 203 17.47 13.90 10.35
N ASP A 204 17.95 12.92 9.58
CA ASP A 204 19.33 12.83 9.09
C ASP A 204 19.58 13.69 7.82
N GLY A 205 18.59 14.48 7.40
CA GLY A 205 18.74 15.43 6.30
C GLY A 205 18.33 14.90 4.92
N TYR A 206 17.66 13.76 4.83
CA TYR A 206 17.10 13.27 3.55
C TYR A 206 15.71 13.86 3.29
N ALA A 207 15.43 14.22 2.04
CA ALA A 207 14.04 14.35 1.61
C ALA A 207 13.47 12.95 1.43
N VAL A 208 12.36 12.61 2.08
CA VAL A 208 11.76 11.27 1.93
C VAL A 208 10.44 11.39 1.20
N VAL A 209 10.21 10.54 0.21
CA VAL A 209 9.02 10.59 -0.65
C VAL A 209 8.36 9.21 -0.69
N VAL A 210 7.04 9.18 -0.68
CA VAL A 210 6.20 7.98 -0.85
C VAL A 210 5.11 8.32 -1.85
N ILE A 211 4.89 7.49 -2.86
CA ILE A 211 3.87 7.71 -3.89
C ILE A 211 3.05 6.42 -4.06
N ASP A 212 1.73 6.54 -4.00
CA ASP A 212 0.82 5.46 -4.40
C ASP A 212 0.49 5.64 -5.90
N GLY A 213 1.20 4.87 -6.74
CA GLY A 213 0.97 4.77 -8.18
C GLY A 213 -0.15 3.78 -8.54
N ARG A 214 -0.41 3.63 -9.83
CA ARG A 214 -1.35 2.63 -10.38
C ARG A 214 -1.01 1.25 -9.86
N GLY A 215 -2.04 0.46 -9.56
CA GLY A 215 -1.90 -0.83 -8.88
C GLY A 215 -2.16 -0.81 -7.38
N SER A 216 -1.96 0.33 -6.70
CA SER A 216 -2.28 0.45 -5.27
C SER A 216 -3.78 0.24 -5.01
N THR A 217 -4.13 -0.21 -3.80
CA THR A 217 -5.53 -0.50 -3.46
C THR A 217 -6.34 0.76 -3.09
N ASN A 218 -7.63 0.58 -2.78
CA ASN A 218 -8.59 1.63 -2.41
C ASN A 218 -8.89 2.66 -3.52
N ARG A 219 -8.59 2.35 -4.79
CA ARG A 219 -8.85 3.22 -5.95
C ARG A 219 -9.79 2.61 -7.01
N GLY A 220 -10.39 1.47 -6.71
CA GLY A 220 -11.22 0.71 -7.63
C GLY A 220 -10.43 -0.26 -8.52
N LEU A 221 -11.14 -1.24 -9.08
CA LEU A 221 -10.58 -2.36 -9.81
C LEU A 221 -9.86 -1.92 -11.10
N LYS A 222 -10.32 -0.85 -11.77
CA LYS A 222 -9.65 -0.33 -12.97
C LYS A 222 -8.26 0.24 -12.65
N PHE A 223 -8.11 0.85 -11.46
CA PHE A 223 -6.83 1.41 -11.02
C PHE A 223 -5.86 0.33 -10.56
N GLU A 224 -6.34 -0.65 -9.79
CA GLU A 224 -5.53 -1.81 -9.37
C GLU A 224 -5.17 -2.71 -10.56
N GLY A 225 -6.12 -2.91 -11.49
CA GLY A 225 -6.01 -3.82 -12.62
C GLY A 225 -5.06 -3.40 -13.72
N VAL A 226 -4.47 -2.19 -13.67
CA VAL A 226 -3.42 -1.77 -14.62
C VAL A 226 -2.22 -2.72 -14.56
N LEU A 227 -1.95 -3.32 -13.40
CA LEU A 227 -0.85 -4.26 -13.21
C LEU A 227 -1.09 -5.64 -13.82
N LYS A 228 -2.30 -5.91 -14.32
CA LYS A 228 -2.61 -7.20 -14.95
C LYS A 228 -1.68 -7.42 -16.15
N ASN A 229 -0.85 -8.46 -16.07
CA ASN A 229 0.17 -8.80 -17.05
C ASN A 229 1.26 -7.72 -17.27
N GLN A 230 1.44 -6.80 -16.32
CA GLN A 230 2.34 -5.64 -16.46
C GLN A 230 3.09 -5.31 -15.15
N LEU A 231 3.39 -6.32 -14.32
CA LEU A 231 4.16 -6.07 -13.08
C LEU A 231 5.56 -5.53 -13.40
N GLY A 232 5.96 -4.47 -12.69
CA GLY A 232 7.27 -3.84 -12.79
C GLY A 232 7.47 -2.91 -13.97
N THR A 233 6.38 -2.45 -14.62
CA THR A 233 6.44 -1.49 -15.73
C THR A 233 5.87 -0.14 -15.27
N VAL A 234 4.54 0.00 -15.27
CA VAL A 234 3.80 1.24 -15.00
C VAL A 234 4.09 1.81 -13.61
N GLU A 235 4.45 0.96 -12.66
CA GLU A 235 4.76 1.37 -11.30
C GLU A 235 5.99 2.27 -11.28
N ILE A 236 7.04 1.93 -12.04
CA ILE A 236 8.27 2.73 -12.09
C ILE A 236 8.01 4.07 -12.79
N GLU A 237 7.19 4.08 -13.84
CA GLU A 237 6.77 5.31 -14.52
C GLU A 237 6.08 6.28 -13.55
N ASP A 238 5.12 5.79 -12.78
CA ASP A 238 4.35 6.60 -11.83
C ASP A 238 5.24 7.14 -10.69
N GLN A 239 6.19 6.34 -10.22
CA GLN A 239 7.17 6.79 -9.22
C GLN A 239 8.06 7.93 -9.77
N VAL A 240 8.59 7.79 -10.99
CA VAL A 240 9.42 8.83 -11.60
C VAL A 240 8.61 10.08 -11.91
N GLU A 241 7.38 9.93 -12.42
CA GLU A 241 6.49 11.05 -12.71
C GLU A 241 6.20 11.86 -11.45
N GLY A 242 5.77 11.21 -10.36
CA GLY A 242 5.45 11.91 -9.12
C GLY A 242 6.66 12.54 -8.45
N LEU A 243 7.84 11.92 -8.55
CA LEU A 243 9.07 12.48 -8.02
C LEU A 243 9.50 13.74 -8.79
N LEU A 244 9.45 13.70 -10.13
CA LEU A 244 9.75 14.86 -10.98
C LEU A 244 8.73 15.98 -10.78
N TRP A 245 7.44 15.64 -10.67
CA TRP A 245 6.41 16.61 -10.36
C TRP A 245 6.70 17.29 -9.03
N LEU A 246 6.96 16.52 -7.96
CA LEU A 246 7.25 17.08 -6.64
C LEU A 246 8.50 17.96 -6.68
N ALA A 247 9.58 17.52 -7.33
CA ALA A 247 10.81 18.31 -7.49
C ALA A 247 10.59 19.63 -8.24
N SER A 248 9.56 19.73 -9.09
CA SER A 248 9.18 20.99 -9.74
C SER A 248 8.40 21.94 -8.82
N GLN A 249 7.75 21.41 -7.78
CA GLN A 249 6.93 22.17 -6.82
C GLN A 249 7.73 22.62 -5.60
N VAL A 250 8.80 21.90 -5.23
CA VAL A 250 9.62 22.20 -4.05
C VAL A 250 11.09 22.42 -4.41
N GLN A 251 11.74 23.36 -3.73
CA GLN A 251 13.12 23.75 -4.06
C GLN A 251 14.21 22.90 -3.42
N PHE A 252 13.86 22.02 -2.48
CA PHE A 252 14.83 21.30 -1.64
C PHE A 252 15.18 19.89 -2.16
N ILE A 253 14.53 19.38 -3.21
CA ILE A 253 14.82 18.05 -3.75
C ILE A 253 16.03 18.10 -4.70
N ASP A 254 17.01 17.24 -4.44
CA ASP A 254 18.14 17.00 -5.33
C ASP A 254 17.91 15.77 -6.21
N MET A 255 17.45 15.99 -7.45
CA MET A 255 17.25 14.90 -8.43
C MET A 255 18.54 14.22 -8.89
N SER A 256 19.72 14.78 -8.58
CA SER A 256 21.00 14.12 -8.88
C SER A 256 21.36 13.03 -7.86
N ARG A 257 20.70 13.02 -6.69
CA ARG A 257 20.98 12.12 -5.57
C ARG A 257 19.69 11.48 -5.06
N VAL A 258 19.15 10.54 -5.83
CA VAL A 258 17.90 9.82 -5.51
C VAL A 258 18.18 8.34 -5.22
N ALA A 259 17.81 7.87 -4.03
CA ALA A 259 17.70 6.46 -3.68
C ALA A 259 16.29 5.93 -3.90
N ILE A 260 16.16 4.67 -4.30
CA ILE A 260 14.90 3.91 -4.21
C ILE A 260 15.05 2.80 -3.17
N TYR A 261 14.08 2.68 -2.27
CA TYR A 261 14.15 1.77 -1.14
C TYR A 261 12.79 1.12 -0.87
N GLY A 262 12.76 -0.21 -0.77
CA GLY A 262 11.55 -0.94 -0.42
C GLY A 262 11.81 -2.36 0.07
N TRP A 263 10.74 -3.00 0.55
CA TRP A 263 10.74 -4.38 1.04
C TRP A 263 9.67 -5.21 0.32
N SER A 264 9.91 -6.50 0.10
CA SER A 264 9.00 -7.39 -0.62
C SER A 264 8.76 -6.88 -2.06
N TYR A 265 7.53 -6.58 -2.45
CA TYR A 265 7.22 -5.92 -3.72
C TYR A 265 7.98 -4.60 -3.89
N GLY A 266 8.19 -3.85 -2.81
CA GLY A 266 9.02 -2.65 -2.83
C GLY A 266 10.50 -2.93 -3.13
N GLY A 267 11.01 -4.09 -2.70
CA GLY A 267 12.36 -4.54 -3.05
C GLY A 267 12.46 -4.91 -4.53
N TYR A 268 11.46 -5.61 -5.04
CA TYR A 268 11.29 -5.85 -6.47
C TYR A 268 11.28 -4.54 -7.28
N MET A 269 10.47 -3.56 -6.89
CA MET A 269 10.44 -2.23 -7.52
C MET A 269 11.77 -1.49 -7.39
N SER A 270 12.50 -1.64 -6.28
CA SER A 270 13.82 -1.01 -6.12
C SER A 270 14.83 -1.55 -7.15
N LEU A 271 14.81 -2.87 -7.39
CA LEU A 271 15.64 -3.49 -8.44
C LEU A 271 15.20 -3.08 -9.84
N MET A 272 13.88 -3.09 -10.11
CA MET A 272 13.34 -2.68 -11.42
C MET A 272 13.64 -1.19 -11.69
N GLY A 273 13.48 -0.32 -10.70
CA GLY A 273 13.80 1.09 -10.79
C GLY A 273 15.27 1.33 -11.12
N LEU A 274 16.20 0.68 -10.41
CA LEU A 274 17.63 0.80 -10.69
C LEU A 274 17.99 0.29 -12.09
N ALA A 275 17.40 -0.81 -12.53
CA ALA A 275 17.72 -1.43 -13.82
C ALA A 275 17.10 -0.67 -15.00
N GLN A 276 15.90 -0.10 -14.85
CA GLN A 276 15.18 0.57 -15.93
C GLN A 276 15.47 2.07 -15.98
N ARG A 277 15.68 2.71 -14.82
CA ARG A 277 15.91 4.16 -14.67
C ARG A 277 17.18 4.48 -13.88
N PRO A 278 18.36 3.95 -14.28
CA PRO A 278 19.63 4.26 -13.61
C PRO A 278 20.04 5.74 -13.78
N ASP A 279 19.41 6.48 -14.70
CA ASP A 279 19.52 7.92 -14.86
C ASP A 279 18.91 8.68 -13.68
N ILE A 280 17.81 8.17 -13.10
CA ILE A 280 17.12 8.76 -11.94
C ILE A 280 17.68 8.19 -10.64
N PHE A 281 17.60 6.87 -10.46
CA PHE A 281 17.92 6.22 -9.19
C PHE A 281 19.41 5.91 -9.09
N LYS A 282 20.12 6.64 -8.23
CA LYS A 282 21.56 6.48 -8.03
C LYS A 282 21.87 5.23 -7.22
N VAL A 283 21.07 4.93 -6.20
CA VAL A 283 21.22 3.71 -5.41
C VAL A 283 19.87 3.03 -5.20
N ALA A 284 19.90 1.70 -5.05
CA ALA A 284 18.72 0.93 -4.67
C ALA A 284 19.00 0.06 -3.44
N ILE A 285 18.05 0.09 -2.51
CA ILE A 285 18.03 -0.78 -1.33
C ILE A 285 16.87 -1.73 -1.48
N SER A 286 17.17 -2.99 -1.78
CA SER A 286 16.20 -4.00 -2.13
C SER A 286 16.06 -5.05 -1.03
N GLY A 287 15.00 -4.94 -0.22
CA GLY A 287 14.68 -5.91 0.84
C GLY A 287 13.76 -7.04 0.39
N ALA A 288 14.13 -8.29 0.64
CA ALA A 288 13.37 -9.51 0.33
C ALA A 288 12.63 -9.49 -1.03
N PRO A 289 13.33 -9.22 -2.15
CA PRO A 289 12.68 -8.99 -3.43
C PRO A 289 12.19 -10.28 -4.08
N VAL A 290 11.04 -10.21 -4.76
CA VAL A 290 10.71 -11.18 -5.82
C VAL A 290 11.59 -10.85 -7.04
N VAL A 291 12.35 -11.84 -7.50
CA VAL A 291 13.29 -11.68 -8.64
C VAL A 291 12.81 -12.41 -9.90
N SER A 292 12.04 -13.48 -9.71
CA SER A 292 11.47 -14.34 -10.75
C SER A 292 10.11 -14.80 -10.28
N TRP A 293 9.06 -14.47 -11.03
CA TRP A 293 7.67 -14.76 -10.64
C TRP A 293 7.34 -16.25 -10.66
N GLU A 294 8.11 -17.07 -11.38
CA GLU A 294 8.01 -18.53 -11.38
C GLU A 294 8.39 -19.15 -10.02
N LEU A 295 9.14 -18.42 -9.19
CA LEU A 295 9.56 -18.87 -7.86
C LEU A 295 8.56 -18.48 -6.76
N TYR A 296 7.51 -17.71 -7.10
CA TYR A 296 6.51 -17.24 -6.15
C TYR A 296 5.22 -18.05 -6.24
N ASP A 297 4.32 -17.92 -5.26
CA ASP A 297 3.15 -18.81 -5.16
C ASP A 297 2.13 -18.59 -6.29
N SER A 298 1.35 -19.64 -6.56
CA SER A 298 0.33 -19.63 -7.62
C SER A 298 -0.79 -18.63 -7.36
N GLY A 299 -1.30 -18.57 -6.13
CA GLY A 299 -2.45 -17.73 -5.77
C GLY A 299 -2.20 -16.24 -6.01
N TYR A 300 -1.00 -15.75 -5.64
CA TYR A 300 -0.59 -14.39 -5.95
C TYR A 300 -0.28 -14.22 -7.43
N THR A 301 0.60 -15.06 -7.96
CA THR A 301 1.21 -14.82 -9.28
C THR A 301 0.20 -14.99 -10.41
N GLU A 302 -0.57 -16.08 -10.42
CA GLU A 302 -1.53 -16.36 -11.49
C GLU A 302 -2.68 -15.35 -11.52
N ARG A 303 -3.06 -14.82 -10.34
CA ARG A 303 -4.04 -13.73 -10.23
C ARG A 303 -3.62 -12.48 -11.01
N TYR A 304 -2.34 -12.12 -11.02
CA TYR A 304 -1.86 -10.91 -11.69
C TYR A 304 -1.28 -11.14 -13.09
N ILE A 305 -0.59 -12.25 -13.34
CA ILE A 305 0.12 -12.49 -14.61
C ILE A 305 -0.22 -13.82 -15.31
N GLY A 306 -1.18 -14.58 -14.76
CA GLY A 306 -1.65 -15.85 -15.34
C GLY A 306 -0.62 -16.97 -15.23
N LEU A 307 -0.76 -18.03 -16.05
CA LEU A 307 0.14 -19.19 -16.02
C LEU A 307 1.42 -18.93 -16.83
N PRO A 308 2.59 -19.43 -16.39
CA PRO A 308 3.85 -19.20 -17.09
C PRO A 308 3.89 -19.84 -18.48
N LEU A 309 3.23 -20.99 -18.65
CA LEU A 309 3.16 -21.69 -19.95
C LEU A 309 2.32 -20.91 -20.99
N THR A 310 1.33 -20.14 -20.55
CA THR A 310 0.47 -19.35 -21.44
C THR A 310 0.97 -17.93 -21.63
N ASN A 311 1.76 -17.40 -20.69
CA ASN A 311 2.23 -16.01 -20.69
C ASN A 311 3.77 -15.88 -20.51
N PRO A 312 4.61 -16.59 -21.27
CA PRO A 312 6.06 -16.60 -21.06
C PRO A 312 6.70 -15.20 -21.19
N ASP A 313 6.22 -14.38 -22.14
CA ASP A 313 6.74 -13.01 -22.33
C ASP A 313 6.38 -12.08 -21.18
N VAL A 314 5.21 -12.27 -20.55
CA VAL A 314 4.77 -11.50 -19.38
C VAL A 314 5.66 -11.81 -18.18
N TYR A 315 5.93 -13.09 -17.93
CA TYR A 315 6.87 -13.50 -16.86
C TYR A 315 8.26 -12.94 -17.12
N LYS A 316 8.77 -13.03 -18.36
CA LYS A 316 10.06 -12.47 -18.74
C LYS A 316 10.12 -10.95 -18.50
N ALA A 317 9.10 -10.19 -18.90
CA ALA A 317 9.04 -8.74 -18.69
C ALA A 317 8.93 -8.39 -17.20
N GLY A 318 8.22 -9.19 -16.40
CA GLY A 318 8.10 -8.99 -14.97
C GLY A 318 9.34 -9.40 -14.17
N ASN A 319 10.25 -10.20 -14.72
CA ASN A 319 11.38 -10.74 -13.99
C ASN A 319 12.59 -9.81 -13.98
N VAL A 320 13.13 -9.52 -12.79
CA VAL A 320 14.36 -8.72 -12.62
C VAL A 320 15.54 -9.34 -13.37
N LEU A 321 15.59 -10.68 -13.46
CA LEU A 321 16.65 -11.43 -14.16
C LEU A 321 16.82 -11.02 -15.64
N THR A 322 15.78 -10.46 -16.25
CA THR A 322 15.82 -9.94 -17.63
C THR A 322 16.65 -8.67 -17.76
N TYR A 323 16.72 -7.86 -16.70
CA TYR A 323 17.30 -6.51 -16.73
C TYR A 323 18.68 -6.41 -16.07
N ILE A 324 19.27 -7.52 -15.63
CA ILE A 324 20.54 -7.53 -14.88
C ILE A 324 21.69 -6.84 -15.62
N LYS A 325 21.74 -6.95 -16.95
CA LYS A 325 22.78 -6.27 -17.75
C LYS A 325 22.66 -4.75 -17.71
N SER A 326 21.45 -4.23 -17.47
CA SER A 326 21.17 -2.79 -17.34
C SER A 326 21.51 -2.25 -15.95
N LEU A 327 21.78 -3.12 -14.97
CA LEU A 327 22.25 -2.67 -13.67
C LEU A 327 23.61 -1.98 -13.82
N PRO A 328 23.89 -0.95 -13.00
CA PRO A 328 25.17 -0.24 -13.04
C PRO A 328 26.36 -1.13 -12.68
N ASP A 329 27.56 -0.74 -13.15
CA ASP A 329 28.83 -1.42 -12.84
C ASP A 329 29.53 -0.86 -11.59
N ASP A 330 28.86 0.01 -10.84
CA ASP A 330 29.37 0.66 -9.63
C ASP A 330 28.92 -0.10 -8.36
N GLU A 331 29.88 -0.44 -7.50
CA GLU A 331 29.68 -1.26 -6.29
C GLU A 331 28.84 -0.60 -5.19
N THR A 332 28.65 0.71 -5.28
CA THR A 332 27.87 1.49 -4.30
C THR A 332 26.39 1.57 -4.65
N ARG A 333 25.97 1.04 -5.82
CA ARG A 333 24.61 1.30 -6.34
C ARG A 333 23.55 0.31 -5.90
N LEU A 334 23.90 -0.85 -5.35
CA LEU A 334 22.94 -1.88 -4.97
C LEU A 334 23.26 -2.50 -3.61
N LEU A 335 22.34 -2.33 -2.65
CA LEU A 335 22.28 -3.08 -1.41
C LEU A 335 21.11 -4.07 -1.46
N LEU A 336 21.44 -5.36 -1.48
CA LEU A 336 20.48 -6.46 -1.38
C LEU A 336 20.36 -6.92 0.07
N ILE A 337 19.14 -7.00 0.58
CA ILE A 337 18.87 -7.41 1.96
C ILE A 337 17.88 -8.57 1.93
N HIS A 338 18.21 -9.71 2.56
CA HIS A 338 17.28 -10.84 2.60
C HIS A 338 17.54 -11.77 3.80
N SER A 339 16.49 -12.11 4.52
CA SER A 339 16.52 -13.07 5.61
C SER A 339 16.64 -14.51 5.10
N LEU A 340 17.37 -15.36 5.82
CA LEU A 340 17.63 -16.74 5.34
C LEU A 340 16.48 -17.72 5.61
N LYS A 341 15.59 -17.43 6.57
CA LYS A 341 14.44 -18.28 6.90
C LYS A 341 13.13 -17.77 6.27
N ASP A 342 13.20 -16.86 5.29
CA ASP A 342 12.02 -16.36 4.61
C ASP A 342 11.30 -17.50 3.87
N GLU A 343 10.11 -17.84 4.35
CA GLU A 343 9.25 -18.87 3.79
C GLU A 343 8.23 -18.33 2.76
N ASN A 344 8.11 -17.01 2.63
CA ASN A 344 7.18 -16.36 1.70
C ASN A 344 7.91 -16.05 0.39
N VAL A 345 8.88 -15.13 0.44
CA VAL A 345 9.78 -14.88 -0.68
C VAL A 345 11.05 -15.67 -0.36
N HIS A 346 11.11 -16.92 -0.81
CA HIS A 346 12.22 -17.80 -0.45
C HIS A 346 13.57 -17.15 -0.81
N PHE A 347 14.61 -17.34 0.02
CA PHE A 347 15.96 -16.82 -0.24
C PHE A 347 16.53 -17.28 -1.61
N HIS A 348 15.91 -18.27 -2.23
CA HIS A 348 16.18 -18.69 -3.60
C HIS A 348 16.07 -17.54 -4.63
N HIS A 349 15.18 -16.56 -4.42
CA HIS A 349 15.15 -15.36 -5.26
C HIS A 349 16.48 -14.59 -5.22
N SER A 350 17.02 -14.35 -4.02
CA SER A 350 18.30 -13.67 -3.86
C SER A 350 19.46 -14.51 -4.37
N SER A 351 19.48 -15.82 -4.12
CA SER A 351 20.56 -16.67 -4.64
C SER A 351 20.54 -16.78 -6.17
N ALA A 352 19.35 -16.81 -6.80
CA ALA A 352 19.20 -16.74 -8.26
C ALA A 352 19.68 -15.39 -8.82
N LEU A 353 19.33 -14.28 -8.17
CA LEU A 353 19.83 -12.94 -8.51
C LEU A 353 21.35 -12.88 -8.43
N ILE A 354 21.93 -13.29 -7.30
CA ILE A 354 23.38 -13.29 -7.07
C ILE A 354 24.10 -14.11 -8.14
N ASN A 355 23.62 -15.32 -8.45
CA ASN A 355 24.20 -16.15 -9.50
C ASN A 355 24.20 -15.43 -10.87
N LYS A 356 23.13 -14.68 -11.18
CA LYS A 356 23.04 -13.92 -12.42
C LYS A 356 23.94 -12.68 -12.41
N LEU A 357 24.02 -11.95 -11.30
CA LEU A 357 24.93 -10.82 -11.10
C LEU A 357 26.39 -11.24 -11.31
N VAL A 358 26.82 -12.34 -10.68
CA VAL A 358 28.16 -12.91 -10.83
C VAL A 358 28.46 -13.24 -12.30
N LYS A 359 27.53 -13.91 -12.99
CA LYS A 359 27.68 -14.24 -14.43
C LYS A 359 27.76 -13.01 -15.34
N CYS A 360 27.24 -11.87 -14.90
CA CYS A 360 27.25 -10.62 -15.65
C CYS A 360 28.28 -9.62 -15.12
N CYS A 361 29.14 -10.03 -14.17
CA CYS A 361 30.13 -9.17 -13.52
C CYS A 361 29.54 -7.88 -12.92
N LYS A 362 28.31 -7.95 -12.39
CA LYS A 362 27.64 -6.82 -11.76
C LYS A 362 27.91 -6.82 -10.24
N PRO A 363 28.38 -5.70 -9.66
CA PRO A 363 28.66 -5.64 -8.24
C PRO A 363 27.37 -5.51 -7.42
N TYR A 364 27.43 -5.92 -6.16
CA TYR A 364 26.34 -5.80 -5.20
C TYR A 364 26.88 -5.90 -3.77
N GLN A 365 26.19 -5.27 -2.83
CA GLN A 365 26.37 -5.51 -1.40
C GLN A 365 25.24 -6.40 -0.90
N LEU A 366 25.53 -7.30 0.04
CA LEU A 366 24.56 -8.25 0.59
C LEU A 366 24.52 -8.17 2.11
N LEU A 367 23.31 -8.07 2.65
CA LEU A 367 23.04 -8.17 4.08
C LEU A 367 22.02 -9.29 4.32
N THR A 368 22.40 -10.27 5.14
CA THR A 368 21.53 -11.40 5.48
C THR A 368 21.18 -11.44 6.95
N TYR A 369 19.98 -11.94 7.26
CA TYR A 369 19.49 -12.13 8.61
C TYR A 369 19.15 -13.61 8.83
N PRO A 370 20.04 -14.39 9.47
CA PRO A 370 19.89 -15.85 9.55
C PRO A 370 18.67 -16.34 10.32
N ASN A 371 18.16 -15.53 11.25
CA ASN A 371 17.06 -15.91 12.14
C ASN A 371 15.72 -15.28 11.78
N GLU A 372 15.70 -14.42 10.76
CA GLU A 372 14.52 -13.68 10.33
C GLU A 372 13.79 -14.36 9.18
N ARG A 373 12.54 -13.96 8.99
CA ARG A 373 11.64 -14.45 7.93
C ARG A 373 11.32 -13.31 6.95
N HIS A 374 10.09 -13.21 6.47
CA HIS A 374 9.61 -12.15 5.56
C HIS A 374 9.44 -10.75 6.18
N GLY A 375 10.38 -10.37 7.04
CA GLY A 375 10.41 -9.18 7.85
C GLY A 375 11.40 -9.39 9.01
N ILE A 376 11.77 -8.30 9.68
CA ILE A 376 12.76 -8.31 10.76
C ILE A 376 12.07 -8.01 12.08
N ARG A 377 11.96 -9.02 12.95
CA ARG A 377 11.23 -8.95 14.22
C ARG A 377 12.13 -8.84 15.43
N ASP A 378 13.27 -9.52 15.42
CA ASP A 378 14.28 -9.44 16.48
C ASP A 378 14.79 -8.00 16.58
N ASN A 379 14.90 -7.49 17.82
CA ASN A 379 15.18 -6.07 18.03
C ASN A 379 16.60 -5.73 17.58
N GLU A 380 17.57 -6.57 17.93
CA GLU A 380 18.98 -6.42 17.59
C GLU A 380 19.18 -6.51 16.07
N ALA A 381 18.53 -7.46 15.40
CA ALA A 381 18.52 -7.53 13.94
C ALA A 381 17.90 -6.28 13.30
N ASN A 382 16.82 -5.74 13.88
CA ASN A 382 16.13 -4.55 13.40
C ASN A 382 16.98 -3.28 13.56
N GLU A 383 17.72 -3.16 14.66
CA GLU A 383 18.69 -2.10 14.90
C GLU A 383 19.84 -2.18 13.91
N HIS A 384 20.46 -3.35 13.75
CA HIS A 384 21.52 -3.57 12.77
C HIS A 384 21.05 -3.20 11.35
N TYR A 385 19.85 -3.64 10.97
CA TYR A 385 19.22 -3.29 9.70
C TYR A 385 19.11 -1.79 9.46
N LYS A 386 18.54 -1.07 10.43
CA LYS A 386 18.38 0.38 10.32
C LYS A 386 19.73 1.08 10.18
N THR A 387 20.71 0.67 10.99
CA THR A 387 22.06 1.23 10.98
C THR A 387 22.75 1.00 9.65
N MET A 388 22.69 -0.21 9.10
CA MET A 388 23.34 -0.52 7.82
C MET A 388 22.67 0.19 6.63
N VAL A 389 21.34 0.32 6.64
CA VAL A 389 20.62 1.10 5.62
C VAL A 389 21.04 2.57 5.67
N LEU A 390 21.10 3.16 6.87
CA LEU A 390 21.53 4.55 7.04
C LEU A 390 22.98 4.76 6.58
N LYS A 391 23.88 3.87 7.01
CA LYS A 391 25.30 3.91 6.63
C LYS A 391 25.49 3.82 5.12
N PHE A 392 24.77 2.89 4.48
CA PHE A 392 24.83 2.73 3.03
C PHE A 392 24.38 4.00 2.30
N LEU A 393 23.29 4.64 2.75
CA LEU A 393 22.84 5.91 2.18
C LEU A 393 23.89 7.01 2.36
N GLN A 394 24.48 7.14 3.54
CA GLN A 394 25.51 8.16 3.82
C GLN A 394 26.79 7.97 2.99
N ASP A 395 27.14 6.73 2.67
CA ASP A 395 28.35 6.43 1.88
C ASP A 395 28.12 6.59 0.38
N SER A 396 26.89 6.42 -0.10
CA SER A 396 26.61 6.14 -1.51
C SER A 396 25.70 7.17 -2.19
N LEU A 397 25.14 8.12 -1.42
CA LEU A 397 24.19 9.12 -1.90
C LEU A 397 24.58 10.52 -1.42
#